data_AF-X1SQB5-F1
#
_entry.id   AF-X1SQB5-F1
#
_cell.length_a   1.000
_cell.length_b   1.000
_cell.length_c   1.000
_cell.angle_alpha   90.00
_cell.angle_beta   90.00
_cell.angle_gamma   90.00
#
_symmetry.space_group_name_H-M   'P 1'
#
loop_
_entity.id
_entity.type
_entity.pdbx_description
1 polymer ?
#
loop_
_entity_poly.entity_id
_entity_poly.type
_entity_poly.pdbx_seq_one_letter_code
_entity_poly.pdbx_strand_id
1 'polypeptide(L)'
;MYNLNNFNLLISTSRYNETNAKAEIWFTLLMCGDKYPIISGLKYPGLITALTNIDSKEVIYEIKKIIENDPNFFQFVLKIIPIDFAFLNLS
;
A
#
# COMPACT_ATOMS: atom_id res chain seq x y z
N MET A 1 12.31 -9.38 9.00
CA MET A 1 11.55 -9.12 10.25
C MET A 1 10.22 -8.48 9.87
N TYR A 2 9.10 -9.04 10.34
CA TYR A 2 7.76 -8.46 10.14
C TYR A 2 7.59 -7.28 11.10
N ASN A 3 7.79 -6.04 10.63
CA ASN A 3 7.56 -4.86 11.45
C ASN A 3 6.15 -4.32 11.18
N LEU A 4 5.23 -4.56 12.11
CA LEU A 4 3.84 -4.07 12.06
C LEU A 4 3.72 -2.60 12.46
N ASN A 5 4.78 -1.95 12.93
CA ASN A 5 4.63 -0.70 13.67
C ASN A 5 4.71 0.56 12.81
N ASN A 6 5.20 0.50 11.57
CA ASN A 6 5.37 1.69 10.73
C ASN A 6 4.89 1.43 9.30
N PHE A 7 3.60 1.58 9.05
CA PHE A 7 3.02 1.62 7.71
C PHE A 7 1.83 2.57 7.69
N ASN A 8 1.59 3.22 6.57
CA ASN A 8 0.42 4.09 6.36
C ASN A 8 -0.50 3.58 5.24
N LEU A 9 -0.18 2.42 4.65
CA LEU A 9 -1.02 1.70 3.69
C LEU A 9 -1.07 0.21 4.03
N LEU A 10 -2.28 -0.33 4.11
CA LEU A 10 -2.55 -1.77 4.15
C LEU A 10 -3.08 -2.22 2.79
N ILE A 11 -2.48 -3.28 2.24
CA ILE A 11 -2.80 -3.76 0.90
C ILE A 11 -3.17 -5.23 0.97
N SER A 12 -4.26 -5.61 0.29
CA SER A 12 -4.65 -7.00 0.12
C SER A 12 -4.39 -7.49 -1.31
N THR A 13 -4.01 -8.75 -1.42
CA THR A 13 -3.82 -9.49 -2.67
C THR A 13 -4.37 -10.91 -2.51
N SER A 14 -4.51 -11.65 -3.61
CA SER A 14 -4.76 -13.08 -3.53
C SER A 14 -3.56 -13.79 -2.88
N ARG A 15 -3.81 -14.86 -2.11
CA ARG A 15 -2.76 -15.58 -1.38
C ARG A 15 -1.65 -16.02 -2.34
N TYR A 16 -0.39 -15.86 -1.91
CA TYR A 16 0.80 -16.25 -2.67
C TYR A 16 1.15 -15.35 -3.87
N ASN A 17 0.45 -14.23 -4.07
CA ASN A 17 0.78 -13.21 -5.07
C ASN A 17 1.47 -11.96 -4.48
N GLU A 18 1.96 -12.05 -3.24
CA GLU A 18 2.55 -10.90 -2.52
C GLU A 18 3.76 -10.31 -3.23
N THR A 19 4.56 -11.13 -3.92
CA THR A 19 5.70 -10.63 -4.71
C THR A 19 5.25 -9.74 -5.87
N ASN A 20 4.22 -10.16 -6.61
CA ASN A 20 3.69 -9.39 -7.74
C ASN A 20 2.95 -8.14 -7.25
N ALA A 21 2.14 -8.26 -6.20
CA ALA A 21 1.49 -7.11 -5.58
C ALA A 21 2.49 -6.09 -5.02
N LYS A 22 3.63 -6.53 -4.46
CA LYS A 22 4.71 -5.62 -4.04
C LYS A 22 5.29 -4.82 -5.22
N ALA A 23 5.46 -5.47 -6.38
CA ALA A 23 5.96 -4.79 -7.57
C ALA A 23 4.95 -3.75 -8.09
N GLU A 24 3.66 -4.09 -8.13
CA GLU A 24 2.59 -3.12 -8.47
C GLU A 24 2.60 -1.93 -7.51
N ILE A 25 2.59 -2.17 -6.20
CA ILE A 25 2.59 -1.08 -5.20
C ILE A 25 3.86 -0.23 -5.30
N TRP A 26 5.02 -0.83 -5.55
CA TRP A 26 6.26 -0.06 -5.75
C TRP A 26 6.14 0.87 -6.96
N PHE A 27 5.66 0.35 -8.10
CA PHE A 27 5.49 1.14 -9.31
C PHE A 27 4.43 2.24 -9.14
N THR A 28 3.30 1.94 -8.49
CA THR A 28 2.27 2.92 -8.15
C THR A 28 2.84 4.06 -7.30
N LEU A 29 3.54 3.74 -6.22
CA LEU A 29 4.11 4.76 -5.33
C LEU A 29 5.20 5.58 -6.02
N LEU A 30 5.97 4.96 -6.93
CA LEU A 30 6.91 5.67 -7.80
C LEU A 30 6.20 6.70 -8.69
N MET A 31 5.07 6.32 -9.30
CA MET A 31 4.28 7.26 -10.11
C MET A 31 3.66 8.39 -9.27
N CYS A 32 3.33 8.12 -8.01
CA CYS A 32 2.91 9.15 -7.06
C CYS A 32 4.07 10.05 -6.59
N GLY A 33 5.32 9.75 -6.96
CA GLY A 33 6.51 10.54 -6.63
C GLY A 33 7.35 10.01 -5.47
N ASP A 34 6.99 8.87 -4.86
CA ASP A 34 7.80 8.25 -3.81
C ASP A 34 8.82 7.28 -4.43
N LYS A 35 10.09 7.70 -4.40
CA LYS A 35 11.20 6.91 -4.97
C LYS A 35 11.64 5.75 -4.08
N TYR A 36 11.33 5.80 -2.78
CA TYR A 36 11.88 4.85 -1.80
C TYR A 36 10.83 4.37 -0.79
N PRO A 37 9.66 3.87 -1.23
CA PRO A 37 8.68 3.32 -0.31
C PRO A 37 9.19 2.03 0.32
N ILE A 38 8.84 1.78 1.58
CA ILE A 38 9.18 0.54 2.29
C ILE A 38 7.97 -0.39 2.22
N ILE A 39 8.08 -1.46 1.45
CA ILE A 39 7.00 -2.44 1.25
C ILE A 39 7.39 -3.78 1.88
N SER A 40 6.52 -4.30 2.73
CA SER A 40 6.79 -5.52 3.49
C SER A 40 5.66 -6.52 3.37
N GLY A 41 6.01 -7.81 3.38
CA GLY A 41 5.02 -8.87 3.55
C GLY A 41 4.59 -8.96 5.01
N LEU A 42 3.46 -9.61 5.28
CA LEU A 42 3.05 -10.01 6.62
C LEU A 42 3.09 -11.53 6.77
N LYS A 43 3.01 -12.01 8.01
CA LYS A 43 2.82 -13.45 8.31
C LYS A 43 1.47 -13.99 7.84
N TYR A 44 0.58 -13.12 7.37
CA TYR A 44 -0.76 -13.42 6.91
C TYR A 44 -0.77 -13.41 5.38
N PRO A 45 -0.88 -14.58 4.71
CA PRO A 45 -0.94 -14.65 3.26
C PRO A 45 -2.10 -13.82 2.71
N GLY A 46 -1.86 -13.11 1.61
CA GLY A 46 -2.78 -12.17 0.99
C GLY A 46 -2.69 -10.75 1.54
N LEU A 47 -1.76 -10.45 2.45
CA LEU A 47 -1.58 -9.10 2.99
C LEU A 47 -0.13 -8.62 2.91
N ILE A 48 0.03 -7.37 2.48
CA ILE A 48 1.29 -6.62 2.51
C ILE A 48 1.04 -5.23 3.10
N THR A 49 2.10 -4.58 3.57
CA THR A 49 2.08 -3.21 4.08
C THR A 49 3.02 -2.34 3.25
N ALA A 50 2.70 -1.06 3.16
CA ALA A 50 3.62 -0.06 2.63
C ALA A 50 3.70 1.15 3.56
N LEU A 51 4.92 1.64 3.74
CA LEU A 51 5.21 2.94 4.32
C LEU A 51 5.72 3.85 3.21
N THR A 52 5.04 4.97 3.03
CA THR A 52 5.41 6.04 2.11
C THR A 52 5.48 7.36 2.84
N ASN A 53 6.32 8.29 2.36
CA ASN A 53 6.37 9.65 2.90
C ASN A 53 5.29 10.57 2.31
N ILE A 54 4.50 10.09 1.35
CA ILE A 54 3.36 10.83 0.79
C ILE A 54 2.17 10.70 1.74
N ASP A 55 1.34 11.74 1.83
CA ASP A 55 0.07 11.66 2.54
C ASP A 55 -0.77 10.50 1.98
N SER A 56 -1.24 9.61 2.86
CA SER A 56 -1.92 8.38 2.44
C SER A 56 -3.21 8.68 1.66
N LYS A 57 -3.90 9.80 1.91
CA LYS A 57 -5.10 10.21 1.18
C LYS A 57 -4.75 10.75 -0.20
N GLU A 58 -3.63 11.46 -0.34
CA GLU A 58 -3.09 11.88 -1.63
C GLU A 58 -2.74 10.67 -2.50
N VAL A 59 -2.10 9.64 -1.93
CA VAL A 59 -1.85 8.38 -2.64
C VAL A 59 -3.15 7.74 -3.13
N ILE A 60 -4.20 7.68 -2.30
CA ILE A 60 -5.51 7.16 -2.72
C ILE A 60 -6.12 8.00 -3.85
N TYR A 61 -5.95 9.33 -3.84
CA TYR A 61 -6.46 10.20 -4.90
C TYR A 61 -5.74 9.94 -6.24
N GLU A 62 -4.43 9.82 -6.25
CA GLU A 62 -3.68 9.49 -7.48
C GLU A 62 -4.00 8.08 -7.99
N ILE A 63 -4.16 7.11 -7.09
CA ILE A 63 -4.59 5.75 -7.46
C ILE A 63 -5.95 5.76 -8.16
N LYS A 64 -6.90 6.59 -7.72
CA LYS A 64 -8.20 6.72 -8.39
C LYS A 64 -8.03 7.21 -9.82
N LYS A 65 -7.19 8.21 -10.06
CA LYS A 65 -6.90 8.70 -11.42
C LYS A 65 -6.25 7.62 -12.29
N ILE A 66 -5.33 6.83 -11.73
CA ILE A 66 -4.70 5.70 -12.45
C ILE A 66 -5.78 4.71 -12.89
N ILE A 67 -6.69 4.31 -11.99
CA ILE A 67 -7.76 3.35 -12.29
C ILE A 67 -8.80 3.94 -13.26
N GLU A 68 -9.11 5.24 -13.17
CA GLU A 68 -10.01 5.92 -14.11
C GLU A 68 -9.42 5.94 -15.54
N ASN A 69 -8.11 6.07 -15.67
CA ASN A 69 -7.41 6.03 -16.96
C ASN A 69 -7.18 4.60 -17.48
N ASP A 70 -6.85 3.67 -16.58
CA ASP A 70 -6.66 2.24 -16.89
C ASP A 70 -7.29 1.35 -15.79
N PRO A 71 -8.53 0.88 -16.00
CA PRO A 71 -9.21 0.01 -15.05
C PRO A 71 -8.52 -1.33 -14.80
N ASN A 72 -7.61 -1.75 -15.68
CA ASN A 72 -6.87 -3.01 -15.59
C ASN A 72 -5.46 -2.83 -15.02
N PHE A 73 -5.11 -1.64 -14.53
CA PHE A 73 -3.78 -1.34 -14.04
C PHE A 73 -3.32 -2.31 -12.93
N PHE A 74 -4.21 -2.62 -11.98
CA PHE A 74 -3.94 -3.58 -10.92
C PHE A 74 -4.47 -4.97 -11.28
N GLN A 75 -3.58 -5.94 -11.35
CA GLN A 75 -3.90 -7.35 -11.61
C GLN A 75 -3.76 -8.21 -10.35
N PHE A 76 -2.88 -7.81 -9.42
CA PHE A 76 -2.60 -8.57 -8.20
C PHE A 76 -3.12 -7.88 -6.94
N VAL A 77 -3.11 -6.56 -6.90
CA VAL A 77 -3.67 -5.77 -5.80
C VAL A 77 -5.20 -5.78 -5.86
N LEU A 78 -5.85 -6.16 -4.75
CA LEU A 78 -7.31 -6.20 -4.63
C LEU A 78 -7.89 -5.00 -3.87
N LYS A 79 -7.12 -4.43 -2.93
CA LYS A 79 -7.56 -3.30 -2.09
C LYS A 79 -6.35 -2.59 -1.52
N ILE A 80 -6.42 -1.27 -1.46
CA ILE A 80 -5.44 -0.40 -0.79
C ILE A 80 -6.21 0.44 0.22
N ILE A 81 -5.79 0.43 1.48
CA ILE A 81 -6.45 1.13 2.59
C ILE A 81 -5.44 2.07 3.24
N PRO A 82 -5.73 3.39 3.35
CA PRO A 82 -4.93 4.30 4.15
C PRO A 82 -5.12 4.01 5.63
N ILE A 83 -4.02 4.03 6.39
CA ILE A 83 -4.00 3.73 7.82
C ILE A 83 -3.33 4.88 8.56
N ASP A 84 -4.01 5.38 9.60
CA ASP A 84 -3.50 6.39 10.51
C ASP A 84 -3.39 5.79 11.92
N PHE A 85 -2.28 6.06 12.60
CA PHE A 85 -2.12 5.70 14.01
C PHE A 85 -2.80 6.77 14.89
N ALA A 86 -3.84 6.37 15.60
CA ALA A 86 -4.45 7.22 16.63
C ALA A 86 -3.82 6.90 18.00
N PHE A 87 -3.18 7.90 18.62
CA PHE A 87 -2.79 7.82 20.01
C PHE A 87 -3.93 8.35 20.87
N LEU A 88 -4.53 7.49 21.68
CA LEU A 88 -5.43 7.89 22.76
C LEU A 88 -4.56 8.24 23.97
N ASN A 89 -4.44 9.53 24.29
CA ASN A 89 -3.89 9.95 25.57
C ASN A 89 -4.90 9.58 26.66
N LEU A 90 -4.63 8.50 27.39
CA LEU A 90 -5.31 8.21 28.64
C LEU A 90 -4.72 9.12 29.71
N SER A 91 -5.42 10.22 30.01
CA SER A 91 -5.18 11.09 31.16
C SER A 91 -5.55 10.42 32.47
#